data_AF-A0A6J8DV72-F1
#
_entry.id   AF-A0A6J8DV72-F1
#
_cell.length_a   1.000
_cell.length_b   1.000
_cell.length_c   1.000
_cell.angle_alpha   90.00
_cell.angle_beta   90.00
_cell.angle_gamma   90.00
#
_symmetry.space_group_name_H-M   'P 1'
#
loop_
_entity.id
_entity.type
_entity.pdbx_description
1 polymer ?
#
loop_
_entity_poly.entity_id
_entity_poly.type
_entity_poly.pdbx_seq_one_letter_code
_entity_poly.pdbx_strand_id
1 'polypeptide(L)'
;MQRQSNECFDMLVNMNREDMKQQRQIVKQALERSGFPTDTPIPAECDTRYNNPLFGSRTRTPFQPGTQATTTIVENVTARKKIIAVHDANKLCKTVRPLFANPKPWDSIDNDELYGELLADQLAEDEQPLFIGQLTTDGDSYAYRGFSKKHSEVVNLTTENLRDPRHLASTQ
;
A
#
# COMPACT_ATOMS: atom_id res chain seq x y z
N MET A 1 -19.34 5.98 -21.36
CA MET A 1 -18.01 5.67 -20.77
C MET A 1 -18.09 5.62 -19.25
N GLN A 2 -18.28 6.74 -18.53
CA GLN A 2 -18.24 6.75 -17.06
C GLN A 2 -19.28 5.85 -16.35
N ARG A 3 -20.50 5.73 -16.87
CA ARG A 3 -21.54 4.83 -16.31
C ARG A 3 -21.16 3.35 -16.40
N GLN A 4 -20.60 2.92 -17.54
CA GLN A 4 -20.07 1.57 -17.71
C GLN A 4 -18.81 1.33 -16.88
N SER A 5 -17.94 2.33 -16.76
CA SER A 5 -16.78 2.26 -15.88
C SER A 5 -17.20 2.03 -14.42
N ASN A 6 -18.30 2.64 -13.96
CA ASN A 6 -18.85 2.41 -12.62
C ASN A 6 -19.35 0.97 -12.43
N GLU A 7 -20.04 0.42 -13.44
CA GLU A 7 -20.58 -0.95 -13.39
C GLU A 7 -19.45 -2.00 -13.33
N CYS A 8 -18.35 -1.75 -14.04
CA CYS A 8 -17.19 -2.63 -14.02
C CYS A 8 -16.24 -2.39 -12.83
N PHE A 9 -16.35 -1.26 -12.12
CA PHE A 9 -15.39 -0.88 -11.09
C PHE A 9 -15.40 -1.87 -9.92
N ASP A 10 -16.58 -2.20 -9.38
CA ASP A 10 -16.70 -3.15 -8.28
C ASP A 10 -16.19 -4.54 -8.69
N MET A 11 -16.43 -4.93 -9.95
CA MET A 11 -15.89 -6.17 -10.52
C MET A 11 -14.36 -6.14 -10.55
N LEU A 12 -13.75 -5.04 -11.00
CA LEU A 12 -12.29 -4.88 -11.05
C LEU A 12 -11.68 -4.88 -9.64
N VAL A 13 -12.30 -4.20 -8.67
CA VAL A 13 -11.84 -4.19 -7.27
C VAL A 13 -11.89 -5.59 -6.69
N ASN A 14 -12.99 -6.33 -6.92
CA ASN A 14 -13.12 -7.70 -6.44
C ASN A 14 -12.12 -8.64 -7.11
N MET A 15 -11.92 -8.53 -8.43
CA MET A 15 -10.89 -9.27 -9.16
C MET A 15 -9.49 -9.01 -8.60
N ASN A 16 -9.16 -7.75 -8.31
CA ASN A 16 -7.88 -7.39 -7.75
C ASN A 16 -7.71 -7.94 -6.32
N ARG A 17 -8.75 -7.87 -5.48
CA ARG A 17 -8.74 -8.45 -4.13
C ARG A 17 -8.48 -9.95 -4.17
N GLU A 18 -9.16 -10.66 -5.06
CA GLU A 18 -8.98 -12.11 -5.22
C GLU A 18 -7.60 -12.46 -5.81
N ASP A 19 -7.07 -11.69 -6.78
CA ASP A 19 -5.71 -11.88 -7.27
C ASP A 19 -4.67 -11.63 -6.17
N MET A 20 -4.79 -10.54 -5.40
CA MET A 20 -3.88 -10.24 -4.29
C MET A 20 -3.90 -11.34 -3.23
N LYS A 21 -5.07 -11.90 -2.89
CA LYS A 21 -5.19 -13.09 -2.03
C LYS A 21 -4.40 -14.27 -2.59
N GLN A 22 -4.56 -14.57 -3.87
CA GLN A 22 -3.82 -15.65 -4.54
C GLN A 22 -2.31 -15.40 -4.52
N GLN A 23 -1.86 -14.16 -4.73
CA GLN A 23 -0.44 -13.82 -4.62
C GLN A 23 0.08 -14.09 -3.19
N ARG A 24 -0.68 -13.74 -2.15
CA ARG A 24 -0.31 -14.01 -0.74
C ARG A 24 -0.22 -15.51 -0.44
N GLN A 25 -1.11 -16.33 -1.02
CA GLN A 25 -1.03 -17.79 -0.90
C GLN A 25 0.22 -18.37 -1.57
N ILE A 26 0.63 -17.83 -2.72
CA ILE A 26 1.89 -18.23 -3.38
C ILE A 26 3.10 -17.94 -2.48
N VAL A 27 3.09 -16.79 -1.79
CA VAL A 27 4.15 -16.43 -0.83
C VAL A 27 4.19 -17.42 0.32
N LYS A 28 3.04 -17.80 0.89
CA LYS A 28 2.96 -18.82 1.95
C LYS A 28 3.48 -20.18 1.49
N GLN A 29 3.11 -20.63 0.29
CA GLN A 29 3.64 -21.86 -0.29
C GLN A 29 5.17 -21.78 -0.51
N ALA A 30 5.70 -20.60 -0.83
CA ALA A 30 7.14 -20.40 -0.95
C ALA A 30 7.86 -20.51 0.42
N LEU A 31 7.25 -20.03 1.50
CA LEU A 31 7.75 -20.22 2.86
C LEU A 31 7.80 -21.70 3.25
N GLU A 32 6.70 -22.44 3.03
CA GLU A 32 6.64 -23.88 3.31
C GLU A 32 7.71 -24.66 2.54
N ARG A 33 7.87 -24.36 1.23
CA ARG A 33 8.92 -24.98 0.40
C ARG A 33 10.33 -24.65 0.88
N SER A 34 10.49 -23.50 1.53
CA SER A 34 11.75 -23.08 2.14
C SER A 34 11.95 -23.65 3.56
N GLY A 35 11.01 -24.46 4.05
CA GLY A 35 11.06 -25.11 5.36
C GLY A 35 10.55 -24.26 6.52
N PHE A 36 9.92 -23.12 6.23
CA PHE A 36 9.35 -22.24 7.25
C PHE A 36 7.83 -22.47 7.38
N PRO A 37 7.25 -22.34 8.58
CA PRO A 37 5.80 -22.28 8.74
C PRO A 37 5.16 -21.16 7.90
N THR A 38 3.92 -21.36 7.44
CA THR A 38 3.14 -20.36 6.69
C THR A 38 2.92 -19.05 7.43
N ASP A 39 3.05 -19.11 8.74
CA ASP A 39 2.75 -18.02 9.69
C ASP A 39 4.02 -17.24 10.03
N THR A 40 5.14 -17.58 9.40
CA THR A 40 6.42 -16.90 9.58
C THR A 40 6.30 -15.46 9.07
N PRO A 41 6.57 -14.45 9.91
CA PRO A 41 6.58 -13.07 9.47
C PRO A 41 7.66 -12.84 8.40
N ILE A 42 7.30 -12.13 7.33
CA ILE A 42 8.18 -11.92 6.19
C ILE A 42 8.69 -10.48 6.12
N PRO A 43 9.85 -10.26 5.49
CA PRO A 43 10.27 -8.92 5.10
C PRO A 43 9.48 -8.42 3.88
N ALA A 44 9.17 -7.14 3.86
CA ALA A 44 8.52 -6.46 2.74
C ALA A 44 9.05 -5.04 2.53
N GLU A 45 8.81 -4.50 1.35
CA GLU A 45 9.08 -3.11 0.95
C GLU A 45 7.74 -2.40 0.71
N CYS A 46 7.64 -1.14 1.12
CA CYS A 46 6.46 -0.31 0.87
C CYS A 46 6.88 1.05 0.32
N ASP A 47 6.18 1.48 -0.73
CA ASP A 47 6.41 2.75 -1.40
C ASP A 47 5.08 3.38 -1.81
N THR A 48 4.96 4.70 -1.64
CA THR A 48 3.85 5.50 -2.17
C THR A 48 4.34 6.35 -3.32
N ARG A 49 3.76 6.14 -4.50
CA ARG A 49 4.05 6.95 -5.69
C ARG A 49 2.89 7.84 -6.05
N TYR A 50 3.22 9.05 -6.47
CA TYR A 50 2.27 10.07 -6.88
C TYR A 50 2.31 10.23 -8.39
N ASN A 51 1.17 10.58 -8.99
CA ASN A 51 1.08 10.78 -10.43
C ASN A 51 1.86 12.02 -10.93
N ASN A 52 2.36 12.86 -10.05
CA ASN A 52 3.28 13.95 -10.36
C ASN A 52 4.24 14.24 -9.20
N PRO A 53 5.38 14.93 -9.47
CA PRO A 53 6.39 15.18 -8.45
C PRO A 53 5.87 16.15 -7.38
N LEU A 54 5.94 15.75 -6.11
CA LEU A 54 5.47 16.57 -4.99
C LEU A 54 6.24 17.90 -4.86
N PHE A 55 7.52 17.92 -5.25
CA PHE A 55 8.43 19.07 -5.15
C PHE A 55 8.05 20.28 -6.03
N GLY A 56 7.35 20.07 -7.15
CA GLY A 56 6.95 21.15 -8.06
C GLY A 56 5.73 21.95 -7.60
N SER A 57 5.05 21.47 -6.56
CA SER A 57 3.71 21.94 -6.21
C SER A 57 3.68 23.20 -5.36
N ARG A 58 4.66 23.39 -4.47
CA ARG A 58 4.75 24.58 -3.60
C ARG A 58 4.77 25.90 -4.38
N THR A 59 5.23 25.88 -5.62
CA THR A 59 5.36 27.08 -6.47
C THR A 59 4.48 27.08 -7.72
N ARG A 60 4.01 25.92 -8.21
CA ARG A 60 3.25 25.83 -9.48
C ARG A 60 1.79 25.40 -9.34
N THR A 61 1.39 24.77 -8.24
CA THR A 61 0.00 24.35 -7.99
C THR A 61 -0.41 24.79 -6.59
N PRO A 62 -1.16 25.90 -6.43
CA PRO A 62 -1.51 26.44 -5.12
C PRO A 62 -2.38 25.50 -4.26
N PHE A 63 -2.87 24.39 -4.84
CA PHE A 63 -3.66 23.38 -4.16
C PHE A 63 -3.25 21.99 -4.63
N GLN A 64 -2.66 21.22 -3.70
CA GLN A 64 -2.27 19.81 -3.76
C GLN A 64 -1.35 19.36 -4.92
N PRO A 65 -0.15 18.82 -4.60
CA PRO A 65 0.77 18.32 -5.60
C PRO A 65 0.12 17.30 -6.52
N GLY A 66 -0.49 16.23 -6.01
CA GLY A 66 -1.03 15.13 -6.84
C GLY A 66 -2.53 14.96 -6.77
N THR A 67 -3.08 14.35 -7.82
CA THR A 67 -4.49 13.96 -7.87
C THR A 67 -4.68 12.48 -7.58
N GLN A 68 -3.61 11.69 -7.67
CA GLN A 68 -3.61 10.25 -7.45
C GLN A 68 -2.33 9.83 -6.72
N ALA A 69 -2.47 8.88 -5.82
CA ALA A 69 -1.37 8.20 -5.16
C ALA A 69 -1.62 6.69 -5.21
N THR A 70 -0.56 5.91 -5.39
CA THR A 70 -0.59 4.45 -5.36
C THR A 70 0.44 3.99 -4.35
N THR A 71 -0.01 3.37 -3.27
CA THR A 71 0.83 2.75 -2.26
C THR A 71 0.82 1.24 -2.46
N THR A 72 2.00 0.63 -2.54
CA THR A 72 2.15 -0.82 -2.76
C THR A 72 3.03 -1.44 -1.70
N ILE A 73 2.69 -2.65 -1.26
CA ILE A 73 3.57 -3.52 -0.49
C ILE A 73 4.05 -4.66 -1.39
N VAL A 74 5.36 -4.84 -1.42
CA VAL A 74 6.06 -5.88 -2.17
C VAL A 74 6.79 -6.80 -1.22
N GLU A 75 6.59 -8.10 -1.37
CA GLU A 75 7.25 -9.12 -0.53
C GLU A 75 8.69 -9.41 -0.98
N ASN A 76 9.53 -9.83 -0.03
CA ASN A 76 10.96 -10.13 -0.26
C ASN A 76 11.32 -11.63 -0.07
N VAL A 77 10.37 -12.54 -0.27
CA VAL A 77 10.53 -14.00 -0.14
C VAL A 77 10.66 -14.67 -1.50
N THR A 78 9.82 -14.32 -2.47
CA THR A 78 9.85 -14.95 -3.80
C THR A 78 10.85 -14.27 -4.73
N ALA A 79 11.41 -15.03 -5.66
CA ALA A 79 12.34 -14.51 -6.67
C ALA A 79 11.74 -13.41 -7.56
N ARG A 80 10.40 -13.34 -7.68
CA ARG A 80 9.71 -12.35 -8.51
C ARG A 80 9.27 -11.11 -7.74
N LYS A 81 9.45 -11.06 -6.41
CA LYS A 81 9.02 -9.95 -5.55
C LYS A 81 7.57 -9.51 -5.85
N LYS A 82 6.61 -10.29 -5.39
CA LYS A 82 5.19 -10.08 -5.69
C LYS A 82 4.62 -8.85 -4.97
N ILE A 83 3.70 -8.16 -5.63
CA ILE A 83 2.85 -7.18 -4.96
C ILE A 83 1.83 -7.98 -4.15
N ILE A 84 1.74 -7.69 -2.84
CA ILE A 84 0.86 -8.42 -1.91
C ILE A 84 -0.25 -7.54 -1.34
N ALA A 85 -0.14 -6.22 -1.46
CA ALA A 85 -1.20 -5.27 -1.14
C ALA A 85 -1.02 -3.99 -1.95
N VAL A 86 -2.13 -3.35 -2.32
CA VAL A 86 -2.13 -2.11 -3.07
C VAL A 86 -3.28 -1.21 -2.62
N HIS A 87 -3.01 0.08 -2.53
CA HIS A 87 -4.00 1.11 -2.27
C HIS A 87 -3.85 2.23 -3.29
N ASP A 88 -4.91 2.49 -4.04
CA ASP A 88 -4.97 3.61 -4.97
C ASP A 88 -5.86 4.70 -4.37
N ALA A 89 -5.27 5.85 -4.04
CA ALA A 89 -5.97 7.06 -3.67
C ALA A 89 -6.19 7.94 -4.90
N ASN A 90 -7.41 8.43 -5.10
CA ASN A 90 -7.79 9.23 -6.25
C ASN A 90 -8.67 10.41 -5.81
N LYS A 91 -8.41 11.61 -6.34
CA LYS A 91 -9.19 12.84 -6.10
C LYS A 91 -9.87 13.39 -7.35
N LEU A 92 -9.84 12.67 -8.45
CA LEU A 92 -10.47 13.06 -9.70
C LEU A 92 -12.00 12.86 -9.63
N CYS A 93 -12.72 13.84 -9.06
CA CYS A 93 -14.08 14.28 -9.46
C CYS A 93 -14.66 15.27 -8.43
N LYS A 94 -15.15 16.45 -8.87
CA LYS A 94 -15.86 17.42 -8.00
C LYS A 94 -17.29 17.75 -8.41
N THR A 95 -17.80 17.28 -9.54
CA THR A 95 -19.02 17.91 -10.13
C THR A 95 -20.17 16.98 -10.47
N VAL A 96 -19.97 15.66 -10.60
CA VAL A 96 -21.07 14.73 -10.94
C VAL A 96 -20.91 13.41 -10.18
N ARG A 97 -21.39 13.39 -8.94
CA ARG A 97 -21.41 12.27 -7.98
C ARG A 97 -20.00 11.84 -7.46
N PRO A 98 -19.81 11.74 -6.13
CA PRO A 98 -18.53 11.46 -5.48
C PRO A 98 -18.19 9.96 -5.52
N LEU A 99 -18.11 9.36 -6.71
CA LEU A 99 -17.97 7.89 -6.83
C LEU A 99 -16.52 7.44 -7.08
N PHE A 100 -15.62 8.34 -7.46
CA PHE A 100 -14.22 8.02 -7.79
C PHE A 100 -13.19 8.65 -6.85
N ALA A 101 -13.63 9.56 -5.97
CA ALA A 101 -12.78 10.15 -4.96
C ALA A 101 -12.88 9.31 -3.69
N ASN A 102 -11.80 8.63 -3.30
CA ASN A 102 -11.77 7.83 -2.07
C ASN A 102 -11.18 8.54 -0.84
N PRO A 103 -10.37 9.62 -0.94
CA PRO A 103 -10.14 10.52 0.19
C PRO A 103 -11.27 11.54 0.27
N LYS A 104 -11.55 12.06 1.47
CA LYS A 104 -12.52 13.15 1.60
C LYS A 104 -12.01 14.39 0.88
N PRO A 105 -12.88 15.30 0.41
CA PRO A 105 -12.47 16.47 -0.36
C PRO A 105 -11.45 17.39 0.33
N TRP A 106 -11.43 17.37 1.68
CA TRP A 106 -10.51 18.13 2.52
C TRP A 106 -9.30 17.32 3.00
N ASP A 107 -9.29 16.00 2.83
CA ASP A 107 -8.14 15.18 3.20
C ASP A 107 -6.98 15.47 2.25
N SER A 108 -5.75 15.22 2.69
CA SER A 108 -4.60 15.32 1.81
C SER A 108 -4.33 14.04 1.03
N ILE A 109 -3.73 14.16 -0.15
CA ILE A 109 -3.40 13.00 -1.01
C ILE A 109 -2.10 12.34 -0.54
N ASP A 110 -1.31 13.06 0.26
CA ASP A 110 -0.04 12.63 0.84
C ASP A 110 -0.23 12.03 2.24
N ASN A 111 -1.37 11.37 2.48
CA ASN A 111 -1.65 10.73 3.76
C ASN A 111 -1.10 9.29 3.79
N ASP A 112 0.21 9.18 3.68
CA ASP A 112 0.92 7.89 3.66
C ASP A 112 0.63 7.04 4.91
N GLU A 113 0.45 7.68 6.06
CA GLU A 113 0.10 7.00 7.30
C GLU A 113 -1.22 6.23 7.16
N LEU A 114 -2.28 6.89 6.68
CA LEU A 114 -3.57 6.24 6.44
C LEU A 114 -3.45 5.11 5.40
N TYR A 115 -2.66 5.31 4.34
CA TYR A 115 -2.47 4.27 3.33
C TYR A 115 -1.77 3.05 3.90
N GLY A 116 -0.79 3.25 4.79
CA GLY A 116 -0.16 2.17 5.57
C GLY A 116 -1.18 1.41 6.44
N GLU A 117 -2.08 2.11 7.13
CA GLU A 117 -3.14 1.47 7.93
C GLU A 117 -4.06 0.60 7.04
N LEU A 118 -4.52 1.13 5.91
CA LEU A 118 -5.41 0.41 4.98
C LEU A 118 -4.77 -0.84 4.38
N LEU A 119 -3.46 -0.82 4.14
CA LEU A 119 -2.73 -1.99 3.63
C LEU A 119 -2.56 -3.06 4.69
N ALA A 120 -2.37 -2.70 5.96
CA ALA A 120 -2.34 -3.65 7.07
C ALA A 120 -3.69 -4.36 7.23
N ASP A 121 -4.81 -3.63 7.10
CA ASP A 121 -6.15 -4.22 7.09
C ASP A 121 -6.31 -5.24 5.95
N GLN A 122 -5.90 -4.91 4.72
CA GLN A 122 -5.98 -5.84 3.59
C GLN A 122 -5.21 -7.15 3.80
N LEU A 123 -4.08 -7.13 4.51
CA LEU A 123 -3.30 -8.33 4.82
C LEU A 123 -3.94 -9.17 5.93
N ALA A 124 -4.67 -8.53 6.84
CA ALA A 124 -5.34 -9.16 7.97
C ALA A 124 -6.75 -9.70 7.64
N GLU A 125 -7.39 -9.19 6.58
CA GLU A 125 -8.72 -9.61 6.12
C GLU A 125 -8.77 -11.04 5.55
N ASP A 126 -7.62 -11.62 5.20
CA ASP A 126 -7.56 -12.97 4.65
C ASP A 126 -7.90 -14.04 5.70
N GLU A 127 -8.52 -15.15 5.28
CA GLU A 127 -8.75 -16.31 6.15
C GLU A 127 -7.46 -16.83 6.79
N GLN A 128 -6.35 -16.72 6.06
CA GLN A 128 -5.02 -16.96 6.57
C GLN A 128 -4.16 -15.70 6.34
N PRO A 129 -4.06 -14.80 7.33
CA PRO A 129 -3.31 -13.55 7.21
C PRO A 129 -1.84 -13.76 6.86
N LEU A 130 -1.26 -12.83 6.10
CA LEU A 130 0.18 -12.79 5.84
C LEU A 130 0.83 -11.77 6.77
N PHE A 131 1.76 -12.21 7.61
CA PHE A 131 2.39 -11.37 8.62
C PHE A 131 3.65 -10.69 8.10
N ILE A 132 3.80 -9.40 8.36
CA ILE A 132 4.98 -8.63 7.98
C ILE A 132 5.84 -8.33 9.21
N GLY A 133 7.03 -8.94 9.26
CA GLY A 133 7.99 -8.78 10.36
C GLY A 133 8.85 -7.54 10.21
N GLN A 134 9.34 -7.26 9.00
CA GLN A 134 10.12 -6.07 8.69
C GLN A 134 9.50 -5.35 7.51
N LEU A 135 9.37 -4.02 7.61
CA LEU A 135 8.89 -3.19 6.53
C LEU A 135 9.95 -2.14 6.18
N THR A 136 10.41 -2.19 4.94
CA THR A 136 11.34 -1.20 4.39
C THR A 136 10.57 -0.08 3.72
N THR A 137 10.78 1.16 4.15
CA THR A 137 10.18 2.35 3.53
C THR A 137 11.25 3.38 3.17
N ASP A 138 10.84 4.41 2.41
CA ASP A 138 11.64 5.63 2.31
C ASP A 138 11.82 6.26 3.71
N GLY A 139 12.93 6.98 3.91
CA GLY A 139 13.35 7.52 5.19
C GLY A 139 12.44 8.63 5.74
N ASP A 140 11.66 9.29 4.88
CA ASP A 140 10.68 10.32 5.23
C ASP A 140 9.22 9.85 5.16
N SER A 141 8.98 8.58 4.78
CA SER A 141 7.63 8.05 4.65
C SER A 141 6.97 7.80 6.02
N TYR A 142 5.71 8.23 6.14
CA TYR A 142 4.86 7.93 7.29
C TYR A 142 4.11 6.60 7.14
N ALA A 143 4.23 5.91 6.00
CA ALA A 143 3.52 4.65 5.72
C ALA A 143 3.85 3.56 6.76
N TYR A 144 5.12 3.46 7.19
CA TYR A 144 5.51 2.52 8.25
C TYR A 144 4.74 2.77 9.55
N ARG A 145 4.51 4.03 9.94
CA ARG A 145 3.87 4.35 11.23
C ARG A 145 2.44 3.83 11.26
N GLY A 146 1.68 4.12 10.21
CA GLY A 146 0.31 3.66 10.06
C GLY A 146 0.23 2.14 9.94
N PHE A 147 1.09 1.55 9.10
CA PHE A 147 1.16 0.10 8.95
C PHE A 147 1.46 -0.60 10.28
N SER A 148 2.54 -0.22 10.96
CA SER A 148 2.99 -0.86 12.20
C SER A 148 1.97 -0.74 13.33
N LYS A 149 1.35 0.44 13.48
CA LYS A 149 0.25 0.65 14.42
C LYS A 149 -0.91 -0.30 14.12
N LYS A 150 -1.40 -0.31 12.88
CA LYS A 150 -2.57 -1.11 12.52
C LYS A 150 -2.28 -2.61 12.56
N HIS A 151 -1.12 -3.02 12.06
CA HIS A 151 -0.64 -4.41 12.10
C HIS A 151 -0.54 -4.92 13.55
N SER A 152 -0.03 -4.11 14.48
CA SER A 152 -0.02 -4.46 15.90
C SER A 152 -1.44 -4.59 16.49
N GLU A 153 -2.40 -3.77 16.06
CA GLU A 153 -3.80 -3.85 16.52
C GLU A 153 -4.50 -5.11 16.00
N VAL A 154 -4.29 -5.48 14.73
CA VAL A 154 -5.06 -6.55 14.06
C VAL A 154 -4.45 -7.94 14.23
N VAL A 155 -3.12 -8.06 14.30
CA VAL A 155 -2.43 -9.37 14.38
C VAL A 155 -1.46 -9.49 15.57
N ASN A 156 -1.42 -8.50 16.48
CA ASN A 156 -0.58 -8.51 17.68
C ASN A 156 0.91 -8.77 17.38
N LEU A 157 1.42 -8.21 16.29
CA LEU A 157 2.81 -8.33 15.86
C LEU A 157 3.46 -6.96 15.65
N THR A 158 4.61 -6.76 16.28
CA THR A 158 5.44 -5.56 16.09
C THR A 158 6.25 -5.69 14.81
N THR A 159 6.01 -4.79 13.85
CA THR A 159 6.80 -4.70 12.63
C THR A 159 8.03 -3.81 12.85
N GLU A 160 9.20 -4.26 12.43
CA GLU A 160 10.45 -3.48 12.48
C GLU A 160 10.53 -2.51 11.29
N ASN A 161 10.99 -1.27 11.56
CA ASN A 161 11.23 -0.27 10.52
C ASN A 161 12.62 -0.41 9.92
N LEU A 162 12.69 -0.71 8.63
CA LEU A 162 13.93 -0.65 7.86
C LEU A 162 13.88 0.57 6.92
N ARG A 163 15.03 1.22 6.72
CA ARG A 163 15.15 2.35 5.80
C ARG A 163 15.85 1.93 4.53
N ASP A 164 15.35 2.36 3.38
CA ASP A 164 16.06 2.14 2.11
C ASP A 164 17.38 2.95 2.11
N PRO A 165 18.56 2.29 2.05
CA PRO A 165 19.85 2.96 2.10
C PRO A 165 20.11 3.87 0.89
N ARG A 166 19.40 3.70 -0.24
CA ARG A 166 19.54 4.58 -1.41
C ARG A 166 19.20 6.03 -1.09
N HIS A 167 18.25 6.25 -0.18
CA HIS A 167 17.84 7.58 0.28
C HIS A 167 18.77 8.15 1.37
N LEU A 168 19.63 7.31 1.96
CA LEU A 168 20.66 7.74 2.91
C LEU A 168 21.95 8.16 2.21
N ALA A 169 22.24 7.61 1.03
CA ALA A 169 23.48 7.87 0.29
C ALA A 169 23.45 9.17 -0.53
N SER A 170 22.25 9.71 -0.84
CA SER A 170 22.10 10.97 -1.58
C SER A 170 22.27 12.24 -0.73
N THR A 171 22.54 12.08 0.56
CA THR A 171 22.56 13.17 1.56
C THR A 171 23.98 13.51 2.05
N GLN A 172 25.03 13.04 1.35
CA GLN A 172 26.44 13.39 1.60
C GLN A 172 27.03 14.22 0.47
#